data_AF-A0A401R356-F1
#
_entry.id   AF-A0A401R356-F1
#
_cell.length_a   1.000
_cell.length_b   1.000
_cell.length_c   1.000
_cell.angle_alpha   90.00
_cell.angle_beta   90.00
_cell.angle_gamma   90.00
#
_symmetry.space_group_name_H-M   'P 1'
#
loop_
_entity.id
_entity.type
_entity.pdbx_description
1 polymer ?
#
loop_
_entity_poly.entity_id
_entity_poly.type
_entity_poly.pdbx_seq_one_letter_code
_entity_poly.pdbx_strand_id
1 'polypeptide(L)'
;MERGVAAAASERAQGVDYGLRIVAQEQVGLAYAGWDRLLTRVALPAWRMGRWPSRLDAGVVSALTELSRRDRLAQGFASRLGERPACDLLEEPGTIDRAASLLAARLFHGGPAEPGPNWSPVAWQQYPEEIVDRKWRLEAARLHRVLDELPAAGPADPDRTPADPPATTTAPPLTYAGARARTPAASHGEGLPRASTPPPRPGLPLRSRRSEAPAPAGTPVRASRRAPPRPPPRAAPGPTLARVIDRLARDPGSGDLLAARLGAEVAREEREEAARQATRSGRDGTADPGRGDDPADDGLPLFPLQPPRTARELLADHVTAMVCCAAVDTAGAAPGLDWLDGPALLVDGARRADLGRPVLSLVDDGDAEPLRGWLHRIGVRPEKPVRLA
;
A
#
# COMPACT_ATOMS: atom_id res chain seq x y z
N MET A 1 -25.88 -23.88 -17.75
CA MET A 1 -26.02 -22.78 -18.71
C MET A 1 -24.65 -22.29 -19.21
N GLU A 2 -23.75 -21.83 -18.33
CA GLU A 2 -22.40 -21.33 -18.69
C GLU A 2 -21.60 -22.30 -19.59
N ARG A 3 -21.56 -23.59 -19.23
CA ARG A 3 -20.91 -24.63 -20.06
C ARG A 3 -21.50 -24.76 -21.46
N GLY A 4 -22.81 -24.54 -21.60
CA GLY A 4 -23.50 -24.58 -22.90
C GLY A 4 -23.24 -23.32 -23.74
N VAL A 5 -23.20 -22.15 -23.11
CA VAL A 5 -22.80 -20.90 -23.77
C VAL A 5 -21.35 -20.98 -24.25
N ALA A 6 -20.45 -21.49 -23.40
CA ALA A 6 -19.04 -21.69 -23.75
C ALA A 6 -18.86 -22.68 -24.90
N ALA A 7 -19.60 -23.80 -24.92
CA ALA A 7 -19.56 -24.77 -26.01
C ALA A 7 -20.06 -24.18 -27.34
N ALA A 8 -21.22 -23.51 -27.33
CA ALA A 8 -21.77 -22.87 -28.53
C ALA A 8 -20.88 -21.72 -29.05
N ALA A 9 -20.25 -20.96 -28.15
CA ALA A 9 -19.27 -19.94 -28.51
C ALA A 9 -18.01 -20.57 -29.14
N SER A 10 -17.53 -21.69 -28.58
CA SER A 10 -16.39 -22.45 -29.12
C SER A 10 -16.67 -23.00 -30.52
N GLU A 11 -17.82 -23.63 -30.75
CA GLU A 11 -18.23 -24.12 -32.07
C GLU A 11 -18.30 -23.00 -33.11
N ARG A 12 -18.91 -21.85 -32.77
CA ARG A 12 -18.94 -20.69 -33.68
C ARG A 12 -17.54 -20.13 -33.94
N ALA A 13 -16.66 -20.14 -32.95
CA ALA A 13 -15.30 -19.65 -33.10
C ALA A 13 -14.45 -20.54 -34.03
N GLN A 14 -14.75 -21.83 -34.19
CA GLN A 14 -13.99 -22.71 -35.09
C GLN A 14 -14.03 -22.25 -36.56
N GLY A 15 -15.12 -21.60 -36.99
CA GLY A 15 -15.27 -21.04 -38.34
C GLY A 15 -14.60 -19.68 -38.55
N VAL A 16 -14.02 -19.07 -37.51
CA VAL A 16 -13.33 -17.77 -37.60
C VAL A 16 -11.87 -17.99 -37.96
N ASP A 17 -11.34 -17.15 -38.84
CA ASP A 17 -9.91 -17.15 -39.21
C ASP A 17 -9.01 -17.20 -37.97
N TYR A 18 -7.96 -18.02 -38.03
CA TYR A 18 -7.07 -18.25 -36.90
C TYR A 18 -6.34 -16.97 -36.46
N GLY A 19 -5.93 -16.12 -37.41
CA GLY A 19 -5.31 -14.83 -37.11
C GLY A 19 -6.29 -13.89 -36.40
N LEU A 20 -7.55 -13.81 -36.88
CA LEU A 20 -8.59 -13.02 -36.23
C LEU A 20 -8.92 -13.50 -34.82
N ARG A 21 -8.87 -14.81 -34.56
CA ARG A 21 -9.06 -15.37 -33.21
C ARG A 21 -7.95 -14.96 -32.24
N ILE A 22 -6.69 -15.00 -32.67
CA ILE A 22 -5.56 -14.56 -31.85
C ILE A 22 -5.73 -13.09 -31.47
N VAL A 23 -6.01 -12.23 -32.46
CA VAL A 23 -6.22 -10.80 -32.21
C VAL A 23 -7.38 -10.57 -31.24
N ALA A 24 -8.49 -11.29 -31.40
CA ALA A 24 -9.63 -11.19 -30.48
C ALA A 24 -9.27 -11.64 -29.05
N GLN A 25 -8.50 -12.72 -28.89
CA GLN A 25 -8.03 -13.18 -27.59
C GLN A 25 -7.11 -12.16 -26.90
N GLU A 26 -6.20 -11.53 -27.64
CA GLU A 26 -5.36 -10.45 -27.13
C GLU A 26 -6.19 -9.25 -26.65
N GLN A 27 -7.24 -8.87 -27.39
CA GLN A 27 -8.14 -7.79 -26.97
C GLN A 27 -8.93 -8.13 -25.71
N VAL A 28 -9.44 -9.36 -25.59
CA VAL A 28 -10.12 -9.80 -24.38
C VAL A 28 -9.16 -9.83 -23.19
N GLY A 29 -7.94 -10.32 -23.39
CA GLY A 29 -6.89 -10.30 -22.36
C GLY A 29 -6.56 -8.88 -21.89
N LEU A 30 -6.45 -7.93 -22.83
CA LEU A 30 -6.23 -6.51 -22.53
C LEU A 30 -7.40 -5.90 -21.74
N ALA A 31 -8.63 -6.15 -22.19
CA ALA A 31 -9.84 -5.68 -21.52
C ALA A 31 -9.89 -6.17 -20.07
N TYR A 32 -9.62 -7.47 -19.87
CA TYR A 32 -9.55 -8.08 -18.55
C TYR A 32 -8.49 -7.42 -17.67
N ALA A 33 -7.26 -7.22 -18.19
CA ALA A 33 -6.19 -6.58 -17.45
C ALA A 33 -6.50 -5.12 -17.08
N GLY A 34 -7.18 -4.37 -17.95
CA GLY A 34 -7.62 -3.01 -17.66
C GLY A 34 -8.67 -2.95 -16.55
N TRP A 35 -9.68 -3.84 -16.63
CA TRP A 35 -10.70 -3.98 -15.58
C TRP A 35 -10.09 -4.40 -14.25
N ASP A 36 -9.24 -5.43 -14.22
CA ASP A 36 -8.59 -5.90 -13.01
C ASP A 36 -7.80 -4.78 -12.33
N ARG A 37 -6.96 -4.05 -13.07
CA ARG A 37 -6.19 -2.93 -12.52
C ARG A 37 -7.09 -1.82 -11.99
N LEU A 38 -8.12 -1.43 -12.74
CA LEU A 38 -9.06 -0.41 -12.29
C LEU A 38 -9.76 -0.82 -10.99
N LEU A 39 -10.34 -2.02 -10.96
CA LEU A 39 -11.10 -2.50 -9.80
C LEU A 39 -10.18 -2.66 -8.58
N THR A 40 -9.01 -3.26 -8.77
CA THR A 40 -8.09 -3.63 -7.69
C THR A 40 -7.25 -2.45 -7.18
N ARG A 41 -6.81 -1.54 -8.06
CA ARG A 41 -5.91 -0.43 -7.72
C ARG A 41 -6.64 0.89 -7.50
N VAL A 42 -7.85 1.06 -8.03
CA VAL A 42 -8.59 2.32 -8.00
C VAL A 42 -9.95 2.16 -7.32
N ALA A 43 -10.85 1.28 -7.79
CA ALA A 43 -12.20 1.22 -7.23
C ALA A 43 -12.21 0.72 -5.76
N LEU A 44 -11.45 -0.35 -5.47
CA LEU A 44 -11.41 -0.97 -4.15
C LEU A 44 -10.97 -0.02 -3.02
N PRO A 45 -9.91 0.81 -3.16
CA PRO A 45 -9.60 1.85 -2.18
C PRO A 45 -10.76 2.80 -1.87
N ALA A 46 -11.51 3.24 -2.89
CA ALA A 46 -12.66 4.11 -2.69
C ALA A 46 -13.76 3.39 -1.92
N TRP A 47 -14.09 2.15 -2.32
CA TRP A 47 -15.14 1.36 -1.69
C TRP A 47 -14.87 1.12 -0.19
N ARG A 48 -13.62 0.80 0.17
CA ARG A 48 -13.20 0.65 1.57
C ARG A 48 -13.38 1.92 2.41
N MET A 49 -13.53 3.09 1.78
CA MET A 49 -13.79 4.37 2.45
C MET A 49 -15.25 4.83 2.40
N GLY A 50 -16.17 3.97 1.96
CA GLY A 50 -17.57 4.34 1.78
C GLY A 50 -17.80 5.27 0.58
N ARG A 51 -16.91 5.22 -0.42
CA ARG A 51 -16.98 6.04 -1.63
C ARG A 51 -17.04 5.13 -2.86
N TRP A 52 -17.60 5.60 -3.97
CA TRP A 52 -17.60 4.85 -5.23
C TRP A 52 -17.39 5.77 -6.43
N PRO A 53 -16.57 5.38 -7.43
CA PRO A 53 -16.35 6.22 -8.60
C PRO A 53 -17.63 6.40 -9.41
N SER A 54 -18.08 7.64 -9.57
CA SER A 54 -19.34 7.95 -10.28
C SER A 54 -19.31 7.69 -11.79
N ARG A 55 -18.12 7.49 -12.36
CA ARG A 55 -17.89 7.28 -13.79
C ARG A 55 -16.92 6.12 -14.05
N LEU A 56 -17.30 4.92 -13.63
CA LEU A 56 -16.44 3.73 -13.69
C LEU A 56 -16.06 3.36 -15.13
N ASP A 57 -17.00 3.41 -16.08
CA ASP A 57 -16.76 3.09 -17.49
C ASP A 57 -15.74 4.04 -18.12
N ALA A 58 -15.81 5.33 -17.81
CA ALA A 58 -14.79 6.30 -18.22
C ALA A 58 -13.40 5.98 -17.63
N GLY A 59 -13.37 5.40 -16.42
CA GLY A 59 -12.15 4.90 -15.80
C GLY A 59 -11.57 3.69 -16.54
N VAL A 60 -12.42 2.78 -17.01
CA VAL A 60 -12.00 1.61 -17.81
C VAL A 60 -11.36 2.06 -19.11
N VAL A 61 -11.99 2.98 -19.84
CA VAL A 61 -11.43 3.54 -21.08
C VAL A 61 -10.06 4.18 -20.82
N SER A 62 -9.93 4.91 -19.72
CA SER A 62 -8.67 5.54 -19.32
C SER A 62 -7.57 4.51 -19.01
N ALA A 63 -7.91 3.45 -18.26
CA ALA A 63 -7.00 2.35 -17.94
C ALA A 63 -6.56 1.59 -19.20
N LEU A 64 -7.48 1.25 -20.11
CA LEU A 64 -7.15 0.58 -21.37
C LEU A 64 -6.28 1.46 -22.27
N THR A 65 -6.57 2.76 -22.33
CA THR A 65 -5.77 3.72 -23.09
C THR A 65 -4.35 3.82 -22.53
N GLU A 66 -4.19 3.81 -21.21
CA GLU A 66 -2.88 3.81 -20.58
C GLU A 66 -2.13 2.48 -20.78
N LEU A 67 -2.81 1.35 -20.64
CA LEU A 67 -2.23 0.02 -20.84
C LEU A 67 -1.75 -0.16 -22.29
N SER A 68 -2.58 0.23 -23.27
CA SER A 68 -2.22 0.19 -24.68
C SER A 68 -0.97 1.03 -24.99
N ARG A 69 -0.82 2.21 -24.35
CA ARG A 69 0.39 3.05 -24.48
C ARG A 69 1.63 2.41 -23.88
N ARG A 70 1.53 1.76 -22.71
CA ARG A 70 2.69 1.15 -22.03
C ARG A 70 3.16 -0.13 -22.71
N ASP A 71 2.23 -0.98 -23.10
CA ASP A 71 2.54 -2.28 -23.72
C ASP A 71 2.85 -2.16 -25.23
N ARG A 72 2.79 -0.95 -25.79
CA ARG A 72 3.04 -0.66 -27.22
C ARG A 72 2.24 -1.59 -28.14
N LEU A 73 1.02 -1.92 -27.73
CA LEU A 73 0.13 -2.80 -28.49
C LEU A 73 -0.20 -2.17 -29.84
N ALA A 74 -0.49 -3.02 -30.83
CA ALA A 74 -0.51 -2.69 -32.26
C ALA A 74 -0.99 -1.27 -32.61
N GLN A 75 -0.33 -0.65 -33.59
CA GLN A 75 -0.65 0.69 -34.09
C GLN A 75 -2.17 0.87 -34.29
N GLY A 76 -2.74 1.87 -33.60
CA GLY A 76 -4.14 2.26 -33.74
C GLY A 76 -5.07 1.89 -32.58
N PHE A 77 -4.70 1.01 -31.64
CA PHE A 77 -5.61 0.66 -30.52
C PHE A 77 -5.86 1.83 -29.56
N ALA A 78 -4.82 2.53 -29.13
CA ALA A 78 -4.99 3.74 -28.33
C ALA A 78 -5.78 4.83 -29.08
N SER A 79 -5.68 4.89 -30.41
CA SER A 79 -6.47 5.80 -31.23
C SER A 79 -7.96 5.43 -31.21
N ARG A 80 -8.29 4.15 -31.36
CA ARG A 80 -9.68 3.65 -31.29
C ARG A 80 -10.30 3.82 -29.90
N LEU A 81 -9.53 3.62 -28.84
CA LEU A 81 -9.98 3.88 -27.47
C LEU A 81 -10.21 5.37 -27.17
N GLY A 82 -9.60 6.26 -27.96
CA GLY A 82 -9.87 7.70 -27.94
C GLY A 82 -11.09 8.12 -28.76
N GLU A 83 -11.71 7.21 -29.53
CA GLU A 83 -13.00 7.46 -30.17
C GLU A 83 -14.13 7.44 -29.13
N ARG A 84 -15.26 8.04 -29.49
CA ARG A 84 -16.42 8.13 -28.59
C ARG A 84 -16.91 6.71 -28.24
N PRO A 85 -16.85 6.28 -26.96
CA PRO A 85 -17.24 4.93 -26.59
C PRO A 85 -18.74 4.70 -26.79
N ALA A 86 -19.15 3.45 -27.03
CA ALA A 86 -20.55 3.10 -27.27
C ALA A 86 -21.49 3.48 -26.12
N CYS A 87 -20.98 3.53 -24.88
CA CYS A 87 -21.74 3.98 -23.72
C CYS A 87 -22.17 5.46 -23.84
N ASP A 88 -21.40 6.31 -24.53
CA ASP A 88 -21.78 7.71 -24.77
C ASP A 88 -22.94 7.87 -25.75
N LEU A 89 -23.33 6.80 -26.46
CA LEU A 89 -24.47 6.79 -27.39
C LEU A 89 -25.79 6.45 -26.70
N LEU A 90 -25.75 6.09 -25.42
CA LEU A 90 -26.94 5.80 -24.63
C LEU A 90 -27.73 7.09 -24.36
N GLU A 91 -29.05 6.98 -24.14
CA GLU A 91 -29.91 8.14 -23.85
C GLU A 91 -29.46 8.88 -22.57
N GLU A 92 -29.11 8.11 -21.54
CA GLU A 92 -28.62 8.62 -20.25
C GLU A 92 -27.30 7.95 -19.83
N PRO A 93 -26.16 8.32 -20.45
CA PRO A 93 -24.89 7.64 -20.24
C PRO A 93 -24.42 7.70 -18.77
N GLY A 94 -24.64 8.84 -18.11
CA GLY A 94 -24.26 9.03 -16.70
C GLY A 94 -25.11 8.22 -15.71
N THR A 95 -26.37 7.95 -16.02
CA THR A 95 -27.24 7.09 -15.20
C THR A 95 -26.77 5.63 -15.29
N ILE A 96 -26.38 5.20 -16.48
CA ILE A 96 -25.93 3.83 -16.75
C ILE A 96 -24.56 3.56 -16.13
N ASP A 97 -23.60 4.49 -16.28
CA ASP A 97 -22.27 4.37 -15.66
C ASP A 97 -22.37 4.34 -14.11
N ARG A 98 -23.28 5.15 -13.54
CA ARG A 98 -23.60 5.08 -12.12
C ARG A 98 -24.12 3.70 -11.72
N ALA A 99 -25.09 3.16 -12.46
CA ALA A 99 -25.65 1.83 -12.19
C ALA A 99 -24.58 0.74 -12.31
N ALA A 100 -23.72 0.81 -13.33
CA ALA A 100 -22.59 -0.09 -13.51
C ALA A 100 -21.60 -0.01 -12.35
N SER A 101 -21.28 1.19 -11.87
CA SER A 101 -20.39 1.36 -10.72
C SER A 101 -20.97 0.79 -9.42
N LEU A 102 -22.26 1.00 -9.17
CA LEU A 102 -22.92 0.46 -7.97
C LEU A 102 -23.02 -1.06 -8.06
N LEU A 103 -23.36 -1.60 -9.23
CA LEU A 103 -23.36 -3.04 -9.49
C LEU A 103 -21.97 -3.65 -9.26
N ALA A 104 -20.90 -3.04 -9.78
CA ALA A 104 -19.54 -3.50 -9.55
C ALA A 104 -19.20 -3.50 -8.04
N ALA A 105 -19.55 -2.45 -7.32
CA ALA A 105 -19.32 -2.39 -5.87
C ALA A 105 -20.12 -3.45 -5.11
N ARG A 106 -21.36 -3.75 -5.52
CA ARG A 106 -22.14 -4.86 -4.95
C ARG A 106 -21.45 -6.21 -5.18
N LEU A 107 -21.09 -6.50 -6.43
CA LEU A 107 -20.51 -7.79 -6.82
C LEU A 107 -19.14 -8.07 -6.19
N PHE A 108 -18.28 -7.05 -6.10
CA PHE A 108 -16.88 -7.21 -5.71
C PHE A 108 -16.56 -6.75 -4.28
N HIS A 109 -17.44 -5.96 -3.66
CA HIS A 109 -17.23 -5.39 -2.32
C HIS A 109 -18.45 -5.54 -1.39
N GLY A 110 -19.59 -6.01 -1.90
CA GLY A 110 -20.82 -6.05 -1.13
C GLY A 110 -21.31 -4.66 -0.75
N GLY A 111 -21.04 -3.63 -1.56
CA GLY A 111 -21.53 -2.27 -1.35
C GLY A 111 -23.07 -2.19 -1.39
N PRO A 112 -23.70 -1.16 -0.80
CA PRO A 112 -25.14 -0.93 -0.93
C PRO A 112 -25.57 -0.75 -2.40
N ALA A 113 -26.81 -1.14 -2.72
CA ALA A 113 -27.37 -0.92 -4.05
C ALA A 113 -27.63 0.54 -4.38
N GLU A 114 -27.98 1.34 -3.37
CA GLU A 114 -28.29 2.76 -3.52
C GLU A 114 -27.27 3.66 -2.82
N PRO A 115 -27.02 4.88 -3.32
CA PRO A 115 -26.21 5.87 -2.64
C PRO A 115 -26.78 6.26 -1.27
N GLY A 116 -25.91 6.70 -0.37
CA GLY A 116 -26.31 7.15 0.96
C GLY A 116 -25.25 8.02 1.66
N PRO A 117 -25.52 8.49 2.88
CA PRO A 117 -24.61 9.38 3.60
C PRO A 117 -23.23 8.74 3.85
N ASN A 118 -23.19 7.42 4.06
CA ASN A 118 -21.97 6.64 4.25
C ASN A 118 -21.52 5.89 2.98
N TRP A 119 -22.19 6.15 1.83
CA TRP A 119 -21.94 5.50 0.55
C TRP A 119 -22.12 6.50 -0.60
N SER A 120 -21.11 7.33 -0.83
CA SER A 120 -21.24 8.54 -1.64
C SER A 120 -20.36 8.52 -2.89
N PRO A 121 -20.80 9.15 -3.99
CA PRO A 121 -20.03 9.19 -5.23
C PRO A 121 -18.75 10.00 -5.06
N VAL A 122 -17.70 9.61 -5.79
CA VAL A 122 -16.50 10.42 -6.01
C VAL A 122 -16.31 10.67 -7.50
N ALA A 123 -15.97 11.91 -7.87
CA ALA A 123 -15.59 12.25 -9.23
C ALA A 123 -14.08 12.05 -9.41
N TRP A 124 -13.65 11.70 -10.63
CA TRP A 124 -12.22 11.47 -10.91
C TRP A 124 -11.31 12.65 -10.59
N GLN A 125 -11.83 13.88 -10.71
CA GLN A 125 -11.10 15.11 -10.37
C GLN A 125 -10.84 15.26 -8.86
N GLN A 126 -11.67 14.65 -8.01
CA GLN A 126 -11.58 14.72 -6.54
C GLN A 126 -10.95 13.45 -5.95
N TYR A 127 -10.79 12.41 -6.77
CA TYR A 127 -10.29 11.12 -6.35
C TYR A 127 -8.90 11.19 -5.67
N PRO A 128 -7.92 11.96 -6.17
CA PRO A 128 -6.62 12.07 -5.50
C PRO A 128 -6.72 12.62 -4.07
N GLU A 129 -7.50 13.68 -3.86
CA GLU A 129 -7.60 14.33 -2.55
C GLU A 129 -8.48 13.51 -1.60
N GLU A 130 -9.64 13.03 -2.06
CA GLU A 130 -10.59 12.36 -1.19
C GLU A 130 -10.24 10.92 -0.87
N ILE A 131 -9.57 10.23 -1.80
CA ILE A 131 -9.25 8.80 -1.68
C ILE A 131 -7.75 8.59 -1.50
N VAL A 132 -6.90 9.15 -2.36
CA VAL A 132 -5.46 8.83 -2.32
C VAL A 132 -4.79 9.44 -1.09
N ASP A 133 -4.94 10.74 -0.84
CA ASP A 133 -4.38 11.36 0.37
C ASP A 133 -4.97 10.70 1.62
N ARG A 134 -6.30 10.58 1.71
CA ARG A 134 -6.95 9.92 2.86
C ARG A 134 -6.45 8.50 3.10
N LYS A 135 -6.23 7.71 2.04
CA LYS A 135 -5.66 6.35 2.14
C LYS A 135 -4.30 6.40 2.82
N TRP A 136 -3.41 7.25 2.30
CA TRP A 136 -2.07 7.36 2.84
C TRP A 136 -2.07 7.81 4.29
N ARG A 137 -2.94 8.76 4.66
CA ARG A 137 -3.05 9.27 6.03
C ARG A 137 -3.54 8.19 7.00
N LEU A 138 -4.50 7.35 6.58
CA LEU A 138 -5.00 6.23 7.39
C LEU A 138 -3.92 5.14 7.58
N GLU A 139 -3.20 4.79 6.51
CA GLU A 139 -2.09 3.82 6.55
C GLU A 139 -0.94 4.36 7.41
N ALA A 140 -0.55 5.63 7.26
CA ALA A 140 0.45 6.28 8.09
C ALA A 140 0.03 6.34 9.57
N ALA A 141 -1.24 6.63 9.86
CA ALA A 141 -1.76 6.67 11.21
C ALA A 141 -1.72 5.29 11.88
N ARG A 142 -2.06 4.24 11.12
CA ARG A 142 -1.94 2.85 11.59
C ARG A 142 -0.49 2.50 11.92
N LEU A 143 0.43 2.79 11.00
CA LEU A 143 1.85 2.55 11.22
C LEU A 143 2.36 3.20 12.51
N HIS A 144 1.98 4.45 12.75
CA HIS A 144 2.34 5.16 13.97
C HIS A 144 1.70 4.58 15.23
N ARG A 145 0.43 4.17 15.18
CA ARG A 145 -0.22 3.50 16.30
C ARG A 145 0.52 2.22 16.69
N VAL A 146 0.85 1.37 15.72
CA VAL A 146 1.65 0.16 15.96
C VAL A 146 3.02 0.49 16.52
N LEU A 147 3.68 1.53 16.01
CA LEU A 147 4.98 1.98 16.52
C LEU A 147 4.92 2.46 17.97
N ASP A 148 3.84 3.14 18.36
CA ASP A 148 3.65 3.68 19.70
C ASP A 148 3.31 2.57 20.73
N GLU A 149 2.71 1.47 20.29
CA GLU A 149 2.45 0.28 21.13
C GLU A 149 3.70 -0.58 21.38
N LEU A 150 4.75 -0.43 20.56
CA LEU A 150 6.00 -1.13 20.78
C LEU A 150 6.75 -0.50 21.96
N PRO A 151 7.28 -1.30 22.90
CA PRO A 151 8.06 -0.77 23.99
C PRO A 151 9.22 0.06 23.43
N ALA A 152 9.36 1.29 23.92
CA ALA A 152 10.61 2.03 23.73
C ALA A 152 11.70 1.14 24.34
N ALA A 153 12.57 0.60 23.50
CA ALA A 153 13.71 -0.17 23.99
C ALA A 153 14.44 0.72 25.00
N GLY A 154 14.39 0.33 26.29
CA GLY A 154 15.26 0.93 27.29
C GLY A 154 16.72 0.73 26.87
N PRO A 155 17.67 1.47 27.47
CA PRO A 155 19.09 1.15 27.28
C PRO A 155 19.25 -0.35 27.51
N ALA A 156 19.88 -1.03 26.54
CA ALA A 156 20.10 -2.47 26.60
C ALA A 156 20.70 -2.82 27.95
N ASP A 157 19.95 -3.53 28.77
CA ASP A 157 20.44 -4.06 30.04
C ASP A 157 21.50 -5.11 29.69
N PRO A 158 22.78 -4.87 30.00
CA PRO A 158 23.88 -5.77 29.60
C PRO A 158 23.79 -7.15 30.28
N ASP A 159 22.88 -7.32 31.25
CA ASP A 159 22.72 -8.54 32.04
C ASP A 159 21.55 -9.44 31.59
N ARG A 160 20.90 -9.14 30.46
CA ARG A 160 19.81 -9.99 29.97
C ARG A 160 20.37 -11.19 29.19
N THR A 161 20.66 -12.26 29.92
CA THR A 161 20.99 -13.58 29.35
C THR A 161 19.88 -14.05 28.40
N PRO A 162 20.20 -14.55 27.18
CA PRO A 162 19.20 -15.05 26.25
C PRO A 162 18.47 -16.26 26.86
N ALA A 163 17.15 -16.17 27.01
CA ALA A 163 16.32 -17.32 27.30
C ALA A 163 16.08 -18.11 25.99
N ASP A 164 16.22 -19.43 26.07
CA ASP A 164 16.05 -20.36 24.95
C ASP A 164 14.72 -20.18 24.21
N PRO A 165 14.71 -20.35 22.86
CA PRO A 165 13.48 -20.31 22.08
C PRO A 165 12.62 -21.56 22.32
N PRO A 166 11.29 -21.44 22.52
CA PRO A 166 10.41 -22.61 22.52
C PRO A 166 10.28 -23.18 21.10
N ALA A 167 10.24 -24.51 21.05
CA ALA A 167 10.27 -25.33 19.84
C ALA A 167 9.19 -24.98 18.80
N THR A 168 9.63 -24.85 17.56
CA THR A 168 8.84 -24.63 16.34
C THR A 168 7.94 -25.84 16.06
N THR A 169 6.63 -25.68 16.12
CA THR A 169 5.67 -26.66 15.57
C THR A 169 5.57 -26.46 14.07
N THR A 170 6.13 -27.41 13.32
CA THR A 170 6.11 -27.49 11.86
C THR A 170 4.69 -27.78 11.36
N ALA A 171 4.11 -26.86 10.58
CA ALA A 171 2.91 -27.11 9.77
C ALA A 171 3.34 -27.54 8.34
N PRO A 172 2.59 -28.43 7.66
CA PRO A 172 3.01 -28.99 6.38
C PRO A 172 2.87 -27.97 5.23
N PRO A 173 3.76 -28.00 4.21
CA PRO A 173 3.65 -27.12 3.06
C PRO A 173 2.55 -27.62 2.10
N LEU A 174 1.54 -26.79 1.87
CA LEU A 174 0.61 -26.93 0.75
C LEU A 174 1.28 -26.36 -0.51
N THR A 175 1.69 -27.27 -1.38
CA THR A 175 2.28 -26.99 -2.69
C THR A 175 1.20 -26.50 -3.65
N TYR A 176 1.24 -25.21 -4.03
CA TYR A 176 0.54 -24.72 -5.23
C TYR A 176 1.56 -24.35 -6.30
N ALA A 177 1.40 -24.97 -7.46
CA ALA A 177 2.28 -24.85 -8.62
C ALA A 177 2.06 -23.52 -9.34
N GLY A 178 2.99 -22.58 -9.16
CA GLY A 178 3.14 -21.39 -10.00
C GLY A 178 4.31 -21.56 -10.96
N ALA A 179 4.01 -21.88 -12.21
CA ALA A 179 4.98 -22.02 -13.29
C ALA A 179 5.73 -20.69 -13.53
N ARG A 180 7.01 -20.65 -13.16
CA ARG A 180 7.93 -19.59 -13.59
C ARG A 180 8.49 -19.95 -14.97
N ALA A 181 8.15 -19.14 -15.96
CA ALA A 181 8.87 -19.09 -17.23
C ALA A 181 10.33 -18.68 -16.95
N ARG A 182 11.27 -19.56 -17.31
CA ARG A 182 12.71 -19.31 -17.25
C ARG A 182 13.18 -18.83 -18.62
N THR A 183 13.78 -17.64 -18.67
CA THR A 183 14.63 -17.20 -19.78
C THR A 183 16.09 -17.36 -19.33
N PRO A 184 16.96 -18.04 -20.10
CA PRO A 184 18.36 -18.22 -19.71
C PRO A 184 19.19 -17.01 -20.16
N ALA A 185 19.88 -16.37 -19.22
CA ALA A 185 20.98 -15.46 -19.51
C ALA A 185 22.30 -16.18 -19.24
N ALA A 186 23.13 -16.28 -20.28
CA ALA A 186 24.43 -16.90 -20.26
C ALA A 186 25.44 -16.07 -19.45
N SER A 187 26.18 -16.75 -18.57
CA SER A 187 27.34 -16.23 -17.86
C SER A 187 28.63 -16.60 -18.60
N HIS A 188 29.41 -15.59 -18.95
CA HIS A 188 30.84 -15.73 -19.22
C HIS A 188 31.59 -14.91 -18.17
N GLY A 189 32.50 -15.60 -17.48
CA GLY A 189 33.36 -15.02 -16.45
C GLY A 189 34.71 -14.63 -17.00
N GLU A 190 35.40 -13.82 -16.20
CA GLU A 190 36.84 -13.53 -16.10
C GLU A 190 36.91 -12.15 -15.42
N GLY A 191 37.76 -11.83 -14.46
CA GLY A 191 38.92 -12.43 -13.85
C GLY A 191 39.53 -11.29 -13.01
N LEU A 192 39.82 -11.55 -11.73
CA LEU A 192 40.52 -10.61 -10.83
C LEU A 192 41.96 -10.36 -11.33
N PRO A 193 42.62 -9.27 -10.88
CA PRO A 193 43.54 -9.47 -9.76
C PRO A 193 43.59 -8.35 -8.70
N ARG A 194 44.04 -8.79 -7.52
CA ARG A 194 44.44 -8.06 -6.30
C ARG A 194 45.61 -7.09 -6.51
N ALA A 195 45.71 -6.10 -5.60
CA ALA A 195 46.91 -5.55 -4.93
C ALA A 195 46.55 -4.17 -4.32
N SER A 196 47.04 -3.63 -3.20
CA SER A 196 47.94 -4.04 -2.12
C SER A 196 47.88 -2.95 -1.02
N THR A 197 48.01 -3.34 0.24
CA THR A 197 48.32 -2.50 1.42
C THR A 197 49.80 -2.07 1.40
N PRO A 198 50.20 -0.92 2.01
CA PRO A 198 51.13 -0.95 3.16
C PRO A 198 50.97 0.28 4.14
N PRO A 199 51.93 0.63 5.03
CA PRO A 199 52.05 0.22 6.44
C PRO A 199 51.96 1.41 7.47
N PRO A 200 52.07 1.19 8.80
CA PRO A 200 51.86 2.21 9.84
C PRO A 200 53.14 2.76 10.51
N ARG A 201 53.00 3.88 11.28
CA ARG A 201 53.74 4.35 12.51
C ARG A 201 54.18 5.84 12.45
N PRO A 202 54.69 6.48 13.54
CA PRO A 202 54.33 6.45 14.99
C PRO A 202 54.24 7.87 15.62
N GLY A 203 53.88 7.99 16.92
CA GLY A 203 54.37 9.09 17.78
C GLY A 203 53.39 9.71 18.80
N LEU A 204 53.57 9.37 20.08
CA LEU A 204 53.06 10.11 21.26
C LEU A 204 54.03 11.27 21.61
N PRO A 205 53.60 12.28 22.41
CA PRO A 205 53.91 12.20 23.85
C PRO A 205 52.85 12.76 24.83
N LEU A 206 52.74 12.02 25.95
CA LEU A 206 52.66 12.38 27.38
C LEU A 206 52.40 13.83 27.90
N ARG A 207 51.51 13.84 28.93
CA ARG A 207 51.43 14.66 30.18
C ARG A 207 50.75 16.03 30.14
N SER A 208 49.66 16.19 30.92
CA SER A 208 49.80 16.64 32.31
C SER A 208 48.49 16.55 33.11
N ARG A 209 48.60 15.98 34.32
CA ARG A 209 47.59 15.98 35.39
C ARG A 209 47.78 17.23 36.27
N ARG A 210 46.67 17.88 36.62
CA ARG A 210 46.42 18.66 37.86
C ARG A 210 44.95 18.34 38.19
N SER A 211 44.55 17.68 39.27
CA SER A 211 44.92 17.71 40.69
C SER A 211 44.78 19.09 41.30
N GLU A 212 43.55 19.39 41.74
CA GLU A 212 43.32 20.33 42.84
C GLU A 212 42.17 19.80 43.70
N ALA A 213 42.44 19.74 45.00
CA ALA A 213 41.64 19.14 46.06
C ALA A 213 41.02 20.28 46.93
N PRO A 214 40.28 20.00 48.02
CA PRO A 214 39.00 20.68 48.30
C PRO A 214 39.02 21.57 49.57
N ALA A 215 37.82 22.09 49.92
CA ALA A 215 37.30 22.60 51.21
C ALA A 215 36.90 24.09 51.20
N PRO A 216 35.97 24.58 52.06
CA PRO A 216 35.44 23.93 53.27
C PRO A 216 33.91 23.86 53.41
N ALA A 217 33.53 23.09 54.44
CA ALA A 217 32.19 22.76 54.88
C ALA A 217 31.38 23.98 55.38
N GLY A 218 30.14 24.08 54.87
CA GLY A 218 29.06 24.88 55.44
C GLY A 218 27.93 23.97 55.93
N THR A 219 27.49 24.23 57.14
CA THR A 219 26.50 23.51 57.97
C THR A 219 25.14 23.34 57.28
N PRO A 220 24.46 22.16 57.37
CA PRO A 220 23.21 21.93 56.67
C PRO A 220 22.01 22.56 57.41
N VAL A 221 21.35 23.52 56.77
CA VAL A 221 19.99 23.95 57.12
C VAL A 221 19.00 23.01 56.42
N ARG A 222 18.17 22.33 57.22
CA ARG A 222 17.14 21.39 56.78
C ARG A 222 15.99 22.13 56.10
N ALA A 223 16.16 22.47 54.83
CA ALA A 223 15.05 22.91 53.97
C ALA A 223 14.29 21.69 53.45
N SER A 224 12.99 21.63 53.76
CA SER A 224 12.06 20.62 53.24
C SER A 224 12.13 20.60 51.71
N ARG A 225 12.73 19.53 51.15
CA ARG A 225 12.76 19.24 49.71
C ARG A 225 11.33 19.09 49.20
N ARG A 226 10.75 20.17 48.70
CA ARG A 226 9.64 20.08 47.76
C ARG A 226 10.20 19.39 46.52
N ALA A 227 9.65 18.22 46.17
CA ALA A 227 10.03 17.52 44.95
C ALA A 227 9.95 18.51 43.77
N PRO A 228 10.95 18.54 42.87
CA PRO A 228 10.86 19.38 41.69
C PRO A 228 9.55 19.03 40.96
N PRO A 229 8.80 20.02 40.45
CA PRO A 229 7.63 19.71 39.64
C PRO A 229 8.08 18.74 38.55
N ARG A 230 7.42 17.59 38.52
CA ARG A 230 7.63 16.57 37.48
C ARG A 230 7.58 17.33 36.16
N PRO A 231 8.64 17.30 35.32
CA PRO A 231 8.58 17.98 34.04
C PRO A 231 7.30 17.50 33.34
N PRO A 232 6.56 18.40 32.67
CA PRO A 232 5.39 17.97 31.91
C PRO A 232 5.81 16.77 31.06
N PRO A 233 4.96 15.74 30.91
CA PRO A 233 5.30 14.62 30.05
C PRO A 233 5.79 15.23 28.74
N ARG A 234 7.05 14.94 28.37
CA ARG A 234 7.59 15.38 27.09
C ARG A 234 6.53 15.01 26.07
N ALA A 235 5.97 16.02 25.39
CA ALA A 235 4.99 15.77 24.33
C ALA A 235 5.56 14.64 23.49
N ALA A 236 4.81 13.54 23.37
CA ALA A 236 5.27 12.39 22.61
C ALA A 236 5.76 12.94 21.27
N PRO A 237 7.00 12.62 20.86
CA PRO A 237 7.54 13.16 19.62
C PRO A 237 6.51 12.82 18.52
N GLY A 238 6.05 13.85 17.81
CA GLY A 238 4.93 13.72 16.88
C GLY A 238 5.16 12.62 15.82
N PRO A 239 4.14 12.30 15.01
CA PRO A 239 4.25 11.31 13.95
C PRO A 239 5.20 11.83 12.85
N THR A 240 6.48 11.48 12.95
CA THR A 240 7.52 11.88 11.99
C THR A 240 8.00 10.66 11.20
N LEU A 241 8.32 10.86 9.93
CA LEU A 241 8.93 9.81 9.09
C LEU A 241 10.31 9.39 9.64
N ALA A 242 11.06 10.30 10.25
CA ALA A 242 12.34 9.99 10.89
C ALA A 242 12.22 8.88 11.95
N ARG A 243 11.20 8.92 12.81
CA ARG A 243 10.92 7.87 13.81
C ARG A 243 10.70 6.49 13.18
N VAL A 244 10.03 6.43 12.03
CA VAL A 244 9.78 5.18 11.29
C VAL A 244 11.09 4.64 10.75
N ILE A 245 11.88 5.48 10.07
CA ILE A 245 13.18 5.11 9.49
C ILE A 245 14.13 4.63 10.59
N ASP A 246 14.26 5.40 11.68
CA ASP A 246 15.16 5.09 12.79
C ASP A 246 14.73 3.82 13.54
N ARG A 247 13.43 3.48 13.54
CA ARG A 247 12.95 2.21 14.11
C ARG A 247 13.34 1.03 13.23
N LEU A 248 13.10 1.13 11.92
CA LEU A 248 13.38 0.05 10.97
C LEU A 248 14.89 -0.20 10.81
N ALA A 249 15.70 0.87 10.85
CA ALA A 249 17.16 0.77 10.73
C ALA A 249 17.88 0.37 12.03
N ARG A 250 17.16 0.18 13.15
CA ARG A 250 17.77 -0.06 14.46
C ARG A 250 18.39 -1.45 14.57
N ASP A 251 17.66 -2.46 14.12
CA ASP A 251 18.06 -3.86 14.17
C ASP A 251 17.37 -4.65 13.04
N PRO A 252 18.00 -5.72 12.52
CA PRO A 252 17.42 -6.50 11.41
C PRO A 252 16.03 -7.09 11.69
N GLY A 253 15.65 -7.32 12.96
CA GLY A 253 14.36 -7.91 13.34
C GLY A 253 13.24 -6.88 13.57
N SER A 254 13.56 -5.58 13.58
CA SER A 254 12.58 -4.50 13.75
C SER A 254 11.51 -4.51 12.66
N GLY A 255 11.92 -4.78 11.42
CA GLY A 255 11.03 -4.89 10.27
C GLY A 255 10.03 -6.03 10.42
N ASP A 256 10.50 -7.22 10.80
CA ASP A 256 9.65 -8.40 10.96
C ASP A 256 8.63 -8.23 12.09
N LEU A 257 9.03 -7.66 13.22
CA LEU A 257 8.12 -7.38 14.33
C LEU A 257 7.02 -6.39 13.92
N LEU A 258 7.38 -5.32 13.22
CA LEU A 258 6.42 -4.33 12.73
C LEU A 258 5.49 -4.93 11.68
N ALA A 259 6.04 -5.70 10.74
CA ALA A 259 5.27 -6.40 9.72
C ALA A 259 4.25 -7.35 10.36
N ALA A 260 4.66 -8.17 11.32
CA ALA A 260 3.77 -9.11 12.01
C ALA A 260 2.64 -8.38 12.77
N ARG A 261 2.95 -7.27 13.45
CA ARG A 261 1.96 -6.47 14.18
C ARG A 261 0.96 -5.79 13.25
N LEU A 262 1.44 -5.15 12.17
CA LEU A 262 0.59 -4.56 11.15
C LEU A 262 -0.29 -5.60 10.47
N GLY A 263 0.28 -6.75 10.11
CA GLY A 263 -0.47 -7.87 9.52
C GLY A 263 -1.60 -8.35 10.41
N ALA A 264 -1.35 -8.48 11.72
CA ALA A 264 -2.39 -8.86 12.69
C ALA A 264 -3.49 -7.79 12.83
N GLU A 265 -3.13 -6.50 12.82
CA GLU A 265 -4.11 -5.40 12.88
C GLU A 265 -4.97 -5.35 11.61
N VAL A 266 -4.36 -5.43 10.42
CA VAL A 266 -5.07 -5.45 9.14
C VAL A 266 -5.99 -6.68 9.06
N ALA A 267 -5.53 -7.87 9.45
CA ALA A 267 -6.35 -9.07 9.45
C ALA A 267 -7.52 -8.99 10.45
N ARG A 268 -7.39 -8.24 11.55
CA ARG A 268 -8.52 -7.96 12.46
C ARG A 268 -9.55 -7.08 11.76
N GLU A 269 -9.13 -5.98 11.15
CA GLU A 269 -10.05 -5.08 10.45
C GLU A 269 -10.72 -5.71 9.24
N GLU A 270 -10.00 -6.53 8.47
CA GLU A 270 -10.59 -7.25 7.34
C GLU A 270 -11.68 -8.24 7.80
N ARG A 271 -11.51 -8.88 8.97
CA ARG A 271 -12.55 -9.72 9.58
C ARG A 271 -13.76 -8.92 10.07
N GLU A 272 -13.52 -7.76 10.69
CA GLU A 272 -14.59 -6.84 11.10
C GLU A 272 -15.37 -6.32 9.88
N GLU A 273 -14.66 -5.98 8.80
CA GLU A 273 -15.28 -5.56 7.55
C GLU A 273 -16.09 -6.69 6.89
N ALA A 274 -15.55 -7.91 6.84
CA ALA A 274 -16.29 -9.07 6.35
C ALA A 274 -17.55 -9.34 7.17
N ALA A 275 -17.51 -9.17 8.50
CA ALA A 275 -18.69 -9.28 9.36
C ALA A 275 -19.72 -8.16 9.10
N ARG A 276 -19.26 -6.92 8.88
CA ARG A 276 -20.13 -5.79 8.47
C ARG A 276 -20.78 -6.05 7.10
N GLN A 277 -20.04 -6.62 6.15
CA GLN A 277 -20.55 -6.99 4.84
C GLN A 277 -21.62 -8.09 4.94
N ALA A 278 -21.35 -9.17 5.68
CA ALA A 278 -22.32 -10.25 5.89
C ALA A 278 -23.62 -9.74 6.54
N THR A 279 -23.52 -8.81 7.50
CA THR A 279 -24.68 -8.20 8.16
C THR A 279 -25.52 -7.34 7.20
N ARG A 280 -24.87 -6.67 6.22
CA ARG A 280 -25.56 -5.86 5.20
C ARG A 280 -26.30 -6.75 4.20
N SER A 281 -25.64 -7.79 3.70
CA SER A 281 -26.25 -8.77 2.79
C SER A 281 -27.46 -9.47 3.40
N GLY A 282 -27.44 -9.78 4.69
CA GLY A 282 -28.59 -10.37 5.40
C GLY A 282 -29.76 -9.40 5.63
N ARG A 283 -29.56 -8.08 5.53
CA ARG A 283 -30.60 -7.05 5.69
C ARG A 283 -31.33 -6.76 4.38
N ASP A 284 -30.60 -6.70 3.27
CA ASP A 284 -31.20 -6.49 1.95
C ASP A 284 -32.14 -7.66 1.55
N GLY A 285 -31.87 -8.88 2.01
CA GLY A 285 -32.75 -10.06 1.82
C GLY A 285 -34.02 -10.12 2.69
N THR A 286 -34.34 -9.07 3.49
CA THR A 286 -35.52 -9.04 4.38
C THR A 286 -36.60 -8.03 3.98
N ALA A 287 -36.54 -7.51 2.74
CA ALA A 287 -37.54 -6.57 2.22
C ALA A 287 -38.68 -7.29 1.47
N ASP A 288 -39.87 -7.27 2.10
CA ASP A 288 -41.23 -7.40 1.53
C ASP A 288 -41.61 -8.67 0.71
N PRO A 289 -42.50 -9.56 1.22
CA PRO A 289 -42.96 -10.75 0.49
C PRO A 289 -43.90 -10.47 -0.70
N GLY A 290 -44.05 -9.20 -1.12
CA GLY A 290 -45.02 -8.74 -2.12
C GLY A 290 -44.46 -8.37 -3.50
N ARG A 291 -43.13 -8.33 -3.68
CA ARG A 291 -42.50 -8.00 -4.96
C ARG A 291 -41.70 -9.21 -5.42
N GLY A 292 -42.12 -9.80 -6.53
CA GLY A 292 -41.71 -11.14 -6.98
C GLY A 292 -40.23 -11.45 -6.78
N ASP A 293 -39.98 -12.64 -6.26
CA ASP A 293 -38.67 -13.27 -6.09
C ASP A 293 -37.81 -13.08 -7.34
N ASP A 294 -36.89 -12.11 -7.31
CA ASP A 294 -35.81 -12.02 -8.28
C ASP A 294 -34.62 -12.80 -7.68
N PRO A 295 -34.35 -14.03 -8.13
CA PRO A 295 -33.35 -14.93 -7.52
C PRO A 295 -31.90 -14.43 -7.66
N ALA A 296 -31.69 -13.24 -8.21
CA ALA A 296 -30.40 -12.58 -8.32
C ALA A 296 -30.01 -11.76 -7.07
N ASP A 297 -30.93 -11.51 -6.13
CA ASP A 297 -30.67 -10.69 -4.94
C ASP A 297 -30.21 -11.50 -3.71
N ASP A 298 -30.24 -12.84 -3.82
CA ASP A 298 -29.65 -13.74 -2.84
C ASP A 298 -28.11 -13.66 -2.91
N GLY A 299 -27.55 -12.87 -2.00
CA GLY A 299 -26.16 -12.90 -1.51
C GLY A 299 -25.12 -13.57 -2.40
N LEU A 300 -24.83 -12.97 -3.56
CA LEU A 300 -23.80 -13.47 -4.47
C LEU A 300 -22.46 -13.57 -3.72
N PRO A 301 -21.71 -14.68 -3.89
CA PRO A 301 -20.42 -14.84 -3.22
C PRO A 301 -19.47 -13.72 -3.65
N LEU A 302 -18.95 -12.97 -2.68
CA LEU A 302 -18.00 -11.91 -2.95
C LEU A 302 -16.71 -12.51 -3.51
N PHE A 303 -16.28 -11.99 -4.66
CA PHE A 303 -14.99 -12.36 -5.25
C PHE A 303 -13.91 -11.46 -4.67
N PRO A 304 -12.95 -11.99 -3.88
CA PRO A 304 -11.88 -11.17 -3.33
C PRO A 304 -11.02 -10.64 -4.49
N LEU A 305 -11.03 -9.33 -4.69
CA LEU A 305 -10.25 -8.67 -5.74
C LEU A 305 -8.73 -8.72 -5.52
N GLN A 306 -8.29 -8.99 -4.29
CA GLN A 306 -6.88 -9.02 -3.95
C GLN A 306 -6.49 -10.36 -3.32
N PRO A 307 -5.38 -10.97 -3.77
CA PRO A 307 -4.80 -12.07 -3.02
C PRO A 307 -4.34 -11.57 -1.64
N PRO A 308 -4.26 -12.46 -0.64
CA PRO A 308 -3.78 -12.09 0.69
C PRO A 308 -2.35 -11.58 0.59
N ARG A 309 -2.13 -10.34 1.06
CA ARG A 309 -0.82 -9.70 1.11
C ARG A 309 -0.01 -10.27 2.25
N THR A 310 1.29 -10.46 2.02
CA THR A 310 2.22 -10.81 3.09
C THR A 310 2.36 -9.66 4.07
N ALA A 311 2.71 -9.98 5.32
CA ALA A 311 2.98 -8.98 6.35
C ALA A 311 4.06 -7.97 5.92
N ARG A 312 5.03 -8.42 5.10
CA ARG A 312 6.14 -7.61 4.60
C ARG A 312 5.69 -6.59 3.55
N GLU A 313 4.87 -7.03 2.60
CA GLU A 313 4.24 -6.16 1.61
C GLU A 313 3.37 -5.10 2.29
N LEU A 314 2.60 -5.48 3.32
CA LEU A 314 1.82 -4.53 4.10
C LEU A 314 2.72 -3.47 4.76
N LEU A 315 3.84 -3.87 5.38
CA LEU A 315 4.77 -2.91 5.94
C LEU A 315 5.32 -1.95 4.88
N ALA A 316 5.70 -2.45 3.70
CA ALA A 316 6.17 -1.61 2.59
C ALA A 316 5.11 -0.62 2.09
N ASP A 317 3.84 -1.05 1.99
CA ASP A 317 2.71 -0.18 1.65
C ASP A 317 2.56 0.95 2.68
N HIS A 318 2.62 0.62 3.98
CA HIS A 318 2.44 1.59 5.07
C HIS A 318 3.62 2.59 5.17
N VAL A 319 4.86 2.12 4.94
CA VAL A 319 6.03 3.01 4.85
C VAL A 319 5.92 3.91 3.63
N THR A 320 5.50 3.39 2.48
CA THR A 320 5.26 4.18 1.26
C THR A 320 4.22 5.27 1.54
N ALA A 321 3.10 4.93 2.17
CA ALA A 321 2.08 5.89 2.57
C ALA A 321 2.62 7.00 3.48
N MET A 322 3.43 6.64 4.48
CA MET A 322 4.08 7.61 5.36
C MET A 322 5.04 8.55 4.62
N VAL A 323 5.82 8.02 3.68
CA VAL A 323 6.71 8.82 2.82
C VAL A 323 5.90 9.78 1.94
N CYS A 324 4.81 9.30 1.33
CA CYS A 324 3.91 10.14 0.53
C CYS A 324 3.30 11.27 1.36
N CYS A 325 2.81 10.98 2.58
CA CYS A 325 2.28 11.99 3.49
C CYS A 325 3.34 13.05 3.85
N ALA A 326 4.57 12.62 4.16
CA ALA A 326 5.67 13.53 4.44
C ALA A 326 6.04 14.41 3.23
N ALA A 327 6.01 13.85 2.02
CA ALA A 327 6.29 14.59 0.80
C ALA A 327 5.22 15.65 0.52
N VAL A 328 3.94 15.30 0.71
CA VAL A 328 2.82 16.25 0.57
C VAL A 328 2.95 17.39 1.60
N ASP A 329 3.26 17.06 2.85
CA ASP A 329 3.30 18.06 3.94
C ASP A 329 4.54 18.98 3.90
N THR A 330 5.65 18.52 3.33
CA THR A 330 6.95 19.19 3.51
C THR A 330 7.66 19.59 2.22
N ALA A 331 7.32 18.97 1.09
CA ALA A 331 7.99 19.15 -0.19
C ALA A 331 7.07 19.65 -1.32
N GLY A 332 5.81 19.97 -1.01
CA GLY A 332 4.86 20.46 -2.02
C GLY A 332 4.45 19.38 -3.03
N ALA A 333 4.64 18.11 -2.70
CA ALA A 333 4.11 17.01 -3.51
C ALA A 333 2.56 16.99 -3.43
N ALA A 334 1.94 16.36 -4.42
CA ALA A 334 0.49 16.20 -4.46
C ALA A 334 0.11 14.72 -4.59
N PRO A 335 -1.04 14.30 -4.02
CA PRO A 335 -1.64 13.03 -4.38
C PRO A 335 -2.06 13.05 -5.85
N GLY A 336 -1.97 11.90 -6.50
CA GLY A 336 -2.36 11.71 -7.89
C GLY A 336 -2.87 10.29 -8.12
N LEU A 337 -3.32 10.06 -9.34
CA LEU A 337 -3.84 8.78 -9.80
C LEU A 337 -3.11 8.34 -11.07
N ASP A 338 -2.67 7.10 -11.08
CA ASP A 338 -2.19 6.35 -12.24
C ASP A 338 -3.20 5.23 -12.50
N TRP A 339 -3.72 5.09 -13.73
CA TRP A 339 -4.84 4.16 -13.96
C TRP A 339 -4.41 2.70 -13.86
N LEU A 340 -3.11 2.42 -13.96
CA LEU A 340 -2.57 1.08 -13.92
C LEU A 340 -1.98 0.72 -12.56
N ASP A 341 -1.36 1.69 -11.89
CA ASP A 341 -0.66 1.49 -10.63
C ASP A 341 -1.48 1.99 -9.41
N GLY A 342 -2.52 2.78 -9.64
CA GLY A 342 -3.41 3.35 -8.62
C GLY A 342 -2.86 4.64 -8.00
N PRO A 343 -2.91 4.80 -6.66
CA PRO A 343 -2.33 5.95 -5.95
C PRO A 343 -0.91 6.29 -6.41
N ALA A 344 -0.68 7.54 -6.79
CA ALA A 344 0.60 8.02 -7.29
C ALA A 344 1.03 9.32 -6.61
N LEU A 345 2.32 9.45 -6.31
CA LEU A 345 2.90 10.70 -5.82
C LEU A 345 3.31 11.58 -6.99
N LEU A 346 2.83 12.83 -7.01
CA LEU A 346 3.21 13.83 -8.00
C LEU A 346 4.17 14.84 -7.38
N VAL A 347 5.29 15.11 -8.05
CA VAL A 347 6.26 16.15 -7.69
C VAL A 347 6.43 17.02 -8.92
N ASP A 348 6.19 18.32 -8.79
CA ASP A 348 6.17 19.29 -9.91
C ASP A 348 5.24 18.85 -11.07
N GLY A 349 4.12 18.21 -10.73
CA GLY A 349 3.14 17.69 -11.70
C GLY A 349 3.55 16.38 -12.39
N ALA A 350 4.75 15.85 -12.12
CA ALA A 350 5.23 14.60 -12.69
C ALA A 350 5.13 13.43 -11.68
N ARG A 351 4.73 12.25 -12.18
CA ARG A 351 4.65 11.04 -11.36
C ARG A 351 6.04 10.55 -10.95
N ARG A 352 6.18 10.17 -9.68
CA ARG A 352 7.37 9.50 -9.13
C ARG A 352 7.16 8.00 -8.98
N ALA A 353 7.91 7.22 -9.74
CA ALA A 353 7.89 5.75 -9.71
C ALA A 353 9.15 5.12 -9.08
N ASP A 354 10.14 5.93 -8.70
CA ASP A 354 11.45 5.48 -8.19
C ASP A 354 11.51 5.25 -6.67
N LEU A 355 10.37 5.39 -5.97
CA LEU A 355 10.27 5.24 -4.51
C LEU A 355 10.30 3.77 -4.03
N GLY A 356 9.82 2.82 -4.85
CA GLY A 356 9.62 1.44 -4.42
C GLY A 356 10.90 0.76 -3.95
N ARG A 357 12.00 0.88 -4.72
CA ARG A 357 13.29 0.27 -4.38
C ARG A 357 13.89 0.82 -3.07
N PRO A 358 13.95 2.14 -2.83
CA PRO A 358 14.36 2.69 -1.54
C PRO A 358 13.54 2.21 -0.34
N VAL A 359 12.22 2.09 -0.48
CA VAL A 359 11.36 1.58 0.60
C VAL A 359 11.64 0.11 0.87
N LEU A 360 11.76 -0.71 -0.17
CA LEU A 360 12.09 -2.13 -0.01
C LEU A 360 13.46 -2.31 0.67
N SER A 361 14.48 -1.53 0.30
CA SER A 361 15.79 -1.58 0.97
C SER A 361 15.70 -1.33 2.48
N LEU A 362 14.88 -0.34 2.90
CA LEU A 362 14.66 -0.05 4.31
C LEU A 362 13.86 -1.16 5.00
N VAL A 363 12.81 -1.64 4.34
CA VAL A 363 11.94 -2.66 4.90
C VAL A 363 12.73 -3.95 5.04
N ASP A 364 13.22 -4.49 3.93
CA ASP A 364 13.86 -5.80 3.81
C ASP A 364 15.22 -5.89 4.52
N ASP A 365 16.10 -4.91 4.30
CA ASP A 365 17.48 -4.98 4.77
C ASP A 365 17.75 -4.07 5.99
N GLY A 366 16.79 -3.24 6.39
CA GLY A 366 17.01 -2.17 7.37
C GLY A 366 17.88 -1.03 6.85
N ASP A 367 18.21 -1.02 5.55
CA ASP A 367 19.09 -0.01 4.95
C ASP A 367 18.30 1.28 4.64
N ALA A 368 18.54 2.30 5.46
CA ALA A 368 17.90 3.60 5.32
C ALA A 368 18.56 4.51 4.27
N GLU A 369 19.79 4.24 3.83
CA GLU A 369 20.55 5.17 2.99
C GLU A 369 19.87 5.47 1.65
N PRO A 370 19.37 4.48 0.88
CA PRO A 370 18.67 4.74 -0.36
C PRO A 370 17.45 5.65 -0.18
N LEU A 371 16.69 5.44 0.91
CA LEU A 371 15.50 6.24 1.21
C LEU A 371 15.89 7.65 1.64
N ARG A 372 16.87 7.83 2.54
CA ARG A 372 17.36 9.15 2.94
C ARG A 372 17.87 9.95 1.75
N GLY A 373 18.60 9.31 0.83
CA GLY A 373 19.05 9.92 -0.41
C GLY A 373 17.89 10.35 -1.32
N TRP A 374 16.85 9.52 -1.46
CA TRP A 374 15.64 9.87 -2.23
C TRP A 374 14.90 11.06 -1.61
N LEU A 375 14.71 11.05 -0.28
CA LEU A 375 14.03 12.13 0.46
C LEU A 375 14.78 13.46 0.28
N HIS A 376 16.11 13.44 0.38
CA HIS A 376 16.95 14.62 0.20
C HIS A 376 16.79 15.23 -1.20
N ARG A 377 16.81 14.39 -2.26
CA ARG A 377 16.65 14.86 -3.65
C ARG A 377 15.30 15.54 -3.91
N ILE A 378 14.25 15.12 -3.22
CA ILE A 378 12.90 15.70 -3.37
C ILE A 378 12.67 16.87 -2.41
N GLY A 379 13.53 17.02 -1.40
CA GLY A 379 13.38 18.07 -0.38
C GLY A 379 12.41 17.71 0.74
N VAL A 380 12.05 16.42 0.89
CA VAL A 380 11.21 15.95 2.00
C VAL A 380 11.94 16.13 3.33
N ARG A 381 11.23 16.61 4.35
CA ARG A 381 11.76 16.86 5.70
C ARG A 381 11.26 15.79 6.68
N PRO A 382 11.94 14.65 6.82
CA PRO A 382 11.45 13.50 7.60
C PRO A 382 11.26 13.78 9.10
N GLU A 383 11.94 14.80 9.62
CA GLU A 383 11.89 15.25 11.01
C GLU A 383 10.66 16.09 11.35
N LYS A 384 9.96 16.62 10.34
CA LYS A 384 8.74 17.41 10.56
C LYS A 384 7.57 16.49 10.87
N PRO A 385 6.66 16.90 11.78
CA PRO A 385 5.46 16.13 12.07
C PRO A 385 4.56 16.09 10.82
N VAL A 386 4.07 14.90 10.52
CA VAL A 386 3.14 14.63 9.42
C VAL A 386 1.71 14.71 9.96
N ARG A 387 0.81 15.31 9.19
CA ARG A 387 -0.61 15.32 9.54
C ARG A 387 -1.17 13.91 9.36
N LEU A 388 -1.76 13.35 10.41
CA LEU A 388 -2.44 12.06 10.34
C LEU A 388 -3.95 12.28 10.20
N ALA A 389 -4.65 11.24 9.70
CA ALA A 389 -6.09 11.25 9.40
C ALA A 389 -6.97 11.55 10.61
#